data_AF-A0AAU2A838-F1
#
_entry.id   AF-A0AAU2A838-F1
#
_cell.length_a   1.000
_cell.length_b   1.000
_cell.length_c   1.000
_cell.angle_alpha   90.00
_cell.angle_beta   90.00
_cell.angle_gamma   90.00
#
_symmetry.space_group_name_H-M   'P 1'
#
loop_
_entity.id
_entity.type
_entity.pdbx_description
1 polymer ?
#
loop_
_entity_poly.entity_id
_entity_poly.type
_entity_poly.pdbx_seq_one_letter_code
_entity_poly.pdbx_strand_id
1 'polypeptide(L)'
;MKRLRRMCLALALGLGLSLTTAGVSTAAPEAAVDCPDPGTRFKTPTTGDRVFLVGPSEFLYYIPNQTVYFDLWGTWDGIVTLDRSACNKPEYELTNGHFRQLRGSDAVYIWDATWDDLGRANRWRRIADWTTFTARYHFDPTAIYVVEKQSDIFPIADPTWT
;
A
#
# COMPACT_ATOMS: atom_id res chain seq x y z
N MET A 1 -81.45 -11.59 -14.67
CA MET A 1 -82.14 -12.15 -13.48
C MET A 1 -81.23 -13.24 -12.93
N LYS A 2 -80.81 -13.36 -11.67
CA LYS A 2 -81.32 -12.98 -10.35
C LYS A 2 -80.12 -12.64 -9.45
N ARG A 3 -80.28 -11.62 -8.61
CA ARG A 3 -79.40 -11.27 -7.49
C ARG A 3 -79.59 -12.27 -6.35
N LEU A 4 -78.54 -12.61 -5.60
CA LEU A 4 -78.71 -12.94 -4.19
C LEU A 4 -77.53 -12.45 -3.35
N ARG A 5 -77.87 -11.49 -2.48
CA ARG A 5 -77.09 -10.89 -1.40
C ARG A 5 -76.97 -11.88 -0.23
N ARG A 6 -75.80 -12.01 0.38
CA ARG A 6 -75.57 -12.44 1.79
C ARG A 6 -74.28 -11.77 2.29
N MET A 7 -74.40 -10.78 3.19
CA MET A 7 -74.20 -10.88 4.65
C MET A 7 -72.71 -10.90 5.03
N CYS A 8 -72.20 -9.79 5.58
CA CYS A 8 -71.98 -9.52 7.01
C CYS A 8 -70.60 -10.03 7.47
N LEU A 9 -69.62 -9.15 7.66
CA LEU A 9 -69.33 -8.35 8.87
C LEU A 9 -68.20 -8.99 9.69
N ALA A 10 -67.05 -8.31 9.65
CA ALA A 10 -66.01 -8.16 10.67
C ALA A 10 -65.41 -9.40 11.37
N LEU A 11 -64.09 -9.54 11.23
CA LEU A 11 -63.23 -9.77 12.39
C LEU A 11 -61.88 -9.07 12.15
N ALA A 12 -61.71 -7.90 12.77
CA ALA A 12 -60.43 -7.21 12.84
C ALA A 12 -59.56 -7.94 13.87
N LEU A 13 -58.62 -8.75 13.42
CA LEU A 13 -57.54 -9.27 14.27
C LEU A 13 -56.53 -8.14 14.48
N GLY A 14 -56.63 -7.49 15.62
CA GLY A 14 -55.59 -6.60 16.15
C GLY A 14 -54.34 -7.41 16.44
N LEU A 15 -53.39 -7.38 15.50
CA LEU A 15 -52.01 -7.78 15.75
C LEU A 15 -51.34 -6.67 16.57
N GLY A 16 -51.26 -6.91 17.88
CA GLY A 16 -50.43 -6.12 18.78
C GLY A 16 -48.96 -6.26 18.37
N LEU A 17 -48.50 -5.33 17.54
CA LEU A 17 -47.08 -5.10 17.29
C LEU A 17 -46.45 -4.63 18.59
N SER A 18 -45.80 -5.55 19.30
CA SER A 18 -44.87 -5.19 20.35
C SER A 18 -43.72 -4.44 19.67
N LEU A 19 -43.72 -3.10 19.77
CA LEU A 19 -42.55 -2.28 19.46
C LEU A 19 -41.46 -2.67 20.46
N THR A 20 -40.72 -3.72 20.13
CA THR A 20 -39.39 -3.93 20.66
C THR A 20 -38.56 -2.81 20.06
N THR A 21 -38.27 -1.78 20.87
CA THR A 21 -37.22 -0.81 20.59
C THR A 21 -35.96 -1.60 20.27
N ALA A 22 -35.59 -1.63 18.99
CA ALA A 22 -34.30 -2.14 18.57
C ALA A 22 -33.25 -1.36 19.37
N GLY A 23 -32.58 -2.06 20.29
CA GLY A 23 -31.41 -1.52 20.95
C GLY A 23 -30.44 -1.15 19.85
N VAL A 24 -30.20 0.16 19.69
CA VAL A 24 -29.15 0.64 18.80
C VAL A 24 -27.86 0.10 19.37
N SER A 25 -27.39 -1.00 18.78
CA SER A 25 -26.07 -1.53 19.06
C SER A 25 -25.10 -0.51 18.51
N THR A 26 -24.68 0.43 19.36
CA THR A 26 -23.53 1.27 19.10
C THR A 26 -22.35 0.33 19.00
N ALA A 27 -22.00 -0.05 17.77
CA ALA A 27 -20.74 -0.70 17.47
C ALA A 27 -19.65 0.14 18.15
N ALA A 28 -18.86 -0.51 19.01
CA ALA A 28 -17.68 0.15 19.54
C ALA A 28 -16.87 0.68 18.35
N PRO A 29 -16.34 1.91 18.41
CA PRO A 29 -15.49 2.41 17.35
C PRO A 29 -14.37 1.39 17.14
N GLU A 30 -14.29 0.82 15.93
CA GLU A 30 -13.15 0.00 15.53
C GLU A 30 -11.90 0.82 15.84
N ALA A 31 -10.97 0.21 16.59
CA ALA A 31 -9.70 0.85 16.87
C ALA A 31 -9.09 1.28 15.54
N ALA A 32 -8.67 2.55 15.46
CA ALA A 32 -8.00 3.05 14.27
C ALA A 32 -6.82 2.12 13.96
N VAL A 33 -6.79 1.55 12.76
CA VAL A 33 -5.68 0.73 12.33
C VAL A 33 -4.49 1.65 12.13
N ASP A 34 -3.43 1.44 12.93
CA ASP A 34 -2.20 2.20 12.81
C ASP A 34 -1.51 1.91 11.47
N CYS A 35 -0.70 2.87 11.00
CA CYS A 35 0.10 2.65 9.80
C CYS A 35 1.05 1.47 10.05
N PRO A 36 1.14 0.48 9.14
CA PRO A 36 2.03 -0.66 9.33
C PRO A 36 3.49 -0.27 9.48
N ASP A 37 4.28 -1.23 9.97
CA ASP A 37 5.72 -1.07 10.11
C ASP A 37 6.41 -0.79 8.75
N PRO A 38 7.49 0.02 8.74
CA PRO A 38 8.31 0.22 7.55
C PRO A 38 8.75 -1.10 6.92
N GLY A 39 8.67 -1.18 5.60
CA GLY A 39 8.89 -2.42 4.83
C GLY A 39 7.60 -3.13 4.41
N THR A 40 6.48 -2.85 5.09
CA THR A 40 5.19 -3.42 4.72
C THR A 40 4.75 -2.91 3.34
N ARG A 41 4.31 -3.85 2.49
CA ARG A 41 3.69 -3.56 1.20
C ARG A 41 2.19 -3.81 1.32
N PHE A 42 1.36 -2.88 0.85
CA PHE A 42 -0.08 -3.05 0.89
C PHE A 42 -0.78 -2.52 -0.35
N LYS A 43 -1.95 -3.09 -0.66
CA LYS A 43 -2.91 -2.56 -1.62
C LYS A 43 -4.11 -1.99 -0.88
N THR A 44 -4.70 -0.93 -1.44
CA THR A 44 -5.97 -0.41 -0.94
C THR A 44 -7.12 -0.97 -1.78
N PRO A 45 -8.23 -1.44 -1.18
CA PRO A 45 -9.39 -1.95 -1.93
C PRO A 45 -9.92 -0.98 -3.00
N THR A 46 -9.79 0.33 -2.77
CA THR A 46 -10.33 1.40 -3.62
C THR A 46 -9.38 1.89 -4.70
N THR A 47 -8.07 1.62 -4.60
CA THR A 47 -7.06 2.15 -5.54
C THR A 47 -6.65 1.13 -6.61
N GLY A 48 -7.35 -0.01 -6.70
CA GLY A 48 -7.05 -1.08 -7.66
C GLY A 48 -5.71 -1.76 -7.40
N ASP A 49 -4.89 -1.93 -8.45
CA ASP A 49 -3.61 -2.65 -8.39
C ASP A 49 -2.44 -1.85 -7.83
N ARG A 50 -2.66 -0.59 -7.43
CA ARG A 50 -1.61 0.24 -6.84
C ARG A 50 -1.11 -0.37 -5.53
N VAL A 51 0.18 -0.66 -5.48
CA VAL A 51 0.88 -1.09 -4.27
C VAL A 51 1.54 0.11 -3.62
N PHE A 52 1.40 0.20 -2.32
CA PHE A 52 2.11 1.13 -1.46
C PHE A 52 3.16 0.37 -0.65
N LEU A 53 4.35 0.94 -0.54
CA LEU A 53 5.40 0.52 0.36
C LEU A 53 5.50 1.54 1.50
N VAL A 54 5.43 1.07 2.75
CA VAL A 54 5.77 1.90 3.90
C VAL A 54 7.27 2.12 3.91
N GLY A 55 7.70 3.31 3.50
CA GLY A 55 9.08 3.71 3.41
C GLY A 55 9.72 4.02 4.77
N PRO A 56 11.03 4.27 4.79
CA PRO A 56 11.66 4.87 5.95
C PRO A 56 11.22 6.34 6.13
N SER A 57 11.45 6.88 7.33
CA SER A 57 11.26 8.30 7.65
C SER A 57 9.83 8.83 7.40
N GLU A 58 8.81 8.01 7.67
CA GLU A 58 7.39 8.41 7.62
C GLU A 58 6.82 8.68 6.22
N PHE A 59 7.44 8.17 5.15
CA PHE A 59 6.90 8.28 3.79
C PHE A 59 6.22 7.00 3.30
N LEU A 60 5.26 7.16 2.39
CA LEU A 60 4.72 6.08 1.56
C LEU A 60 5.27 6.18 0.14
N TYR A 61 5.72 5.05 -0.40
CA TYR A 61 6.09 4.96 -1.81
C TYR A 61 5.01 4.19 -2.56
N TYR A 62 4.31 4.82 -3.49
CA TYR A 62 3.40 4.08 -4.37
C TYR A 62 4.12 3.64 -5.64
N ILE A 63 3.91 2.38 -6.02
CA ILE A 63 4.55 1.78 -7.19
C ILE A 63 3.61 1.97 -8.39
N PRO A 64 4.04 2.68 -9.45
CA PRO A 64 3.12 3.16 -10.48
C PRO A 64 2.56 2.06 -11.37
N ASN A 65 3.26 0.93 -11.52
CA ASN A 65 2.82 -0.19 -12.33
C ASN A 65 3.54 -1.49 -11.94
N GLN A 66 3.05 -2.59 -12.50
CA GLN A 66 3.57 -3.93 -12.27
C GLN A 66 5.03 -4.11 -12.73
N THR A 67 5.47 -3.45 -13.81
CA THR A 67 6.85 -3.56 -14.29
C THR A 67 7.84 -3.05 -13.24
N VAL A 68 7.63 -1.84 -12.73
CA VAL A 68 8.48 -1.28 -11.67
C VAL A 68 8.42 -2.13 -10.39
N TYR A 69 7.25 -2.69 -10.09
CA TYR A 69 7.14 -3.62 -8.97
C TYR A 69 8.05 -4.84 -9.17
N PHE A 70 8.03 -5.47 -10.34
CA PHE A 70 8.86 -6.65 -10.62
C PHE A 70 10.35 -6.36 -10.83
N ASP A 71 10.70 -5.12 -11.15
CA ASP A 71 12.10 -4.65 -11.14
C ASP A 71 12.68 -4.46 -9.73
N LEU A 72 11.83 -4.56 -8.69
CA LEU A 72 12.20 -4.41 -7.28
C LEU A 72 11.92 -5.68 -6.46
N TRP A 73 10.83 -6.38 -6.76
CA TRP A 73 10.34 -7.57 -6.08
C TRP A 73 10.00 -8.67 -7.08
N GLY A 74 10.58 -9.86 -6.98
CA GLY A 74 10.27 -10.97 -7.89
C GLY A 74 8.89 -11.62 -7.68
N THR A 75 8.11 -11.23 -6.66
CA THR A 75 6.82 -11.83 -6.30
C THR A 75 5.84 -10.83 -5.68
N TRP A 76 4.54 -11.10 -5.88
CA TRP A 76 3.44 -10.41 -5.19
C TRP A 76 3.25 -10.86 -3.73
N ASP A 77 3.99 -11.87 -3.26
CA ASP A 77 3.87 -12.38 -1.91
C ASP A 77 4.22 -11.32 -0.86
N GLY A 78 3.51 -11.36 0.28
CA GLY A 78 3.71 -10.44 1.39
C GLY A 78 3.04 -9.07 1.22
N ILE A 79 2.17 -8.90 0.21
CA ILE A 79 1.29 -7.74 0.10
C ILE A 79 0.04 -7.97 0.94
N VAL A 80 -0.21 -7.06 1.88
CA VAL A 80 -1.44 -7.05 2.67
C VAL A 80 -2.50 -6.13 2.05
N THR A 81 -3.77 -6.29 2.45
CA THR A 81 -4.84 -5.36 2.08
C THR A 81 -5.17 -4.48 3.26
N LEU A 82 -5.11 -3.15 3.07
CA LEU A 82 -5.34 -2.16 4.11
C LEU A 82 -6.08 -0.95 3.53
N ASP A 83 -6.93 -0.31 4.33
CA ASP A 83 -7.50 0.97 3.93
C ASP A 83 -6.40 2.05 3.89
N ARG A 84 -6.40 2.92 2.88
CA ARG A 84 -5.44 4.02 2.74
C ARG A 84 -5.45 4.96 3.95
N SER A 85 -6.60 5.09 4.61
CA SER A 85 -6.77 5.88 5.84
C SER A 85 -6.00 5.34 7.03
N ALA A 86 -5.70 4.03 7.07
CA ALA A 86 -4.89 3.42 8.12
C ALA A 86 -3.44 3.94 8.12
N CYS A 87 -2.96 4.43 6.97
CA CYS A 87 -1.62 5.00 6.88
C CYS A 87 -1.63 6.38 6.22
N ASN A 88 -2.15 7.40 6.90
CA ASN A 88 -2.20 8.77 6.38
C ASN A 88 -0.84 9.50 6.36
N LYS A 89 0.12 8.98 5.58
CA LYS A 89 1.44 9.55 5.35
C LYS A 89 1.52 10.22 3.96
N PRO A 90 2.40 11.21 3.76
CA PRO A 90 2.72 11.73 2.42
C PRO A 90 3.16 10.59 1.51
N GLU A 91 2.66 10.60 0.27
CA GLU A 91 2.99 9.58 -0.71
C GLU A 91 3.82 10.14 -1.86
N TYR A 92 4.79 9.33 -2.29
CA TYR A 92 5.65 9.60 -3.43
C TYR A 92 5.56 8.43 -4.40
N GLU A 93 5.50 8.73 -5.69
CA GLU A 93 5.65 7.69 -6.70
C GLU A 93 7.07 7.16 -6.64
N LEU A 94 7.29 5.85 -6.75
CA LEU A 94 8.62 5.31 -7.03
C LEU A 94 8.69 4.96 -8.51
N THR A 95 8.94 5.95 -9.37
CA THR A 95 9.00 5.76 -10.82
C THR A 95 10.36 5.22 -11.25
N ASN A 96 10.37 4.25 -12.17
CA ASN A 96 11.58 3.60 -12.68
C ASN A 96 12.50 3.02 -11.58
N GLY A 97 11.93 2.58 -10.45
CA GLY A 97 12.71 1.95 -9.39
C GLY A 97 13.40 0.68 -9.88
N HIS A 98 14.72 0.62 -9.72
CA HIS A 98 15.53 -0.58 -10.00
C HIS A 98 16.84 -0.51 -9.22
N PHE A 99 17.48 -1.66 -9.02
CA PHE A 99 18.72 -1.76 -8.26
C PHE A 99 19.97 -1.84 -9.14
N ARG A 100 21.04 -1.20 -8.68
CA ARG A 100 22.38 -1.38 -9.24
C ARG A 100 23.43 -1.58 -8.17
N GLN A 101 24.50 -2.27 -8.55
CA GLN A 101 25.70 -2.45 -7.74
C GLN A 101 26.93 -2.27 -8.63
N LEU A 102 27.92 -1.52 -8.16
CA LEU A 102 29.19 -1.43 -8.88
C LEU A 102 29.99 -2.72 -8.68
N ARG A 103 30.55 -3.28 -9.75
CA ARG A 103 31.40 -4.48 -9.66
C ARG A 103 32.55 -4.24 -8.68
N GLY A 104 32.69 -5.16 -7.72
CA GLY A 104 33.72 -5.09 -6.68
C GLY A 104 33.38 -4.20 -5.49
N SER A 105 32.17 -3.65 -5.42
CA SER A 105 31.65 -2.90 -4.27
C SER A 105 30.44 -3.63 -3.67
N ASP A 106 30.31 -3.63 -2.36
CA ASP A 106 29.14 -4.18 -1.65
C ASP A 106 27.99 -3.18 -1.55
N ALA A 107 28.17 -1.95 -2.05
CA ALA A 107 27.15 -0.92 -2.01
C ALA A 107 26.08 -1.16 -3.09
N VAL A 108 24.82 -1.28 -2.66
CA VAL A 108 23.65 -1.33 -3.53
C VAL A 108 22.98 0.04 -3.58
N TYR A 109 22.50 0.41 -4.76
CA TYR A 109 21.84 1.67 -5.03
C TYR A 109 20.46 1.40 -5.61
N ILE A 110 19.46 2.20 -5.21
CA ILE A 110 18.17 2.26 -5.89
C ILE A 110 18.10 3.52 -6.75
N TRP A 111 17.51 3.41 -7.94
CA TRP A 111 17.12 4.57 -8.70
C TRP A 111 15.81 5.16 -8.17
N ASP A 112 15.81 6.46 -7.89
CA ASP A 112 14.61 7.21 -7.53
C ASP A 112 14.44 8.35 -8.54
N ALA A 113 13.45 8.22 -9.43
CA ALA A 113 13.21 9.21 -10.48
C ALA A 113 12.41 10.42 -9.99
N THR A 114 11.74 10.32 -8.83
CA THR A 114 10.70 11.26 -8.42
C THR A 114 11.18 12.23 -7.35
N TRP A 115 12.15 11.86 -6.50
CA TRP A 115 12.41 12.66 -5.31
C TRP A 115 13.84 12.61 -4.72
N ASP A 116 14.32 13.76 -4.24
CA ASP A 116 15.13 13.88 -3.02
C ASP A 116 14.46 14.93 -2.11
N ASP A 117 14.70 14.92 -0.80
CA ASP A 117 14.18 15.89 0.18
C ASP A 117 14.66 17.35 -0.06
N LEU A 118 15.31 17.59 -1.20
CA LEU A 118 15.86 18.84 -1.70
C LEU A 118 15.31 19.20 -3.11
N GLY A 119 14.31 18.48 -3.62
CA GLY A 119 13.61 18.75 -4.88
C GLY A 119 14.33 18.33 -6.17
N ARG A 120 15.26 17.37 -6.12
CA ARG A 120 16.09 16.96 -7.26
C ARG A 120 15.81 15.51 -7.69
N ALA A 121 15.09 15.39 -8.79
CA ALA A 121 14.81 14.11 -9.47
C ALA A 121 16.06 13.42 -10.05
N ASN A 122 15.90 12.14 -10.40
CA ASN A 122 16.81 11.35 -11.23
C ASN A 122 18.20 11.07 -10.60
N ARG A 123 18.22 10.42 -9.44
CA ARG A 123 19.47 10.07 -8.74
C ARG A 123 19.48 8.65 -8.20
N TRP A 124 20.69 8.16 -7.99
CA TRP A 124 20.95 6.91 -7.27
C TRP A 124 21.03 7.17 -5.78
N ARG A 125 20.19 6.51 -4.98
CA ARG A 125 20.29 6.54 -3.52
C ARG A 125 21.04 5.31 -3.07
N ARG A 126 22.15 5.50 -2.36
CA ARG A 126 22.87 4.39 -1.74
C ARG A 126 22.02 3.83 -0.59
N ILE A 127 21.88 2.52 -0.53
CA ILE A 127 21.27 1.82 0.61
C ILE A 127 22.35 1.64 1.67
N ALA A 128 22.11 2.15 2.88
CA ALA A 128 23.14 2.20 3.92
C ALA A 128 23.59 0.80 4.36
N ASP A 129 22.63 -0.10 4.55
CA ASP A 129 22.84 -1.49 4.94
C ASP A 129 21.89 -2.38 4.14
N TRP A 130 22.40 -3.01 3.09
CA TRP A 130 21.62 -3.88 2.22
C TRP A 130 20.99 -5.07 2.96
N THR A 131 21.66 -5.63 3.96
CA THR A 131 21.16 -6.80 4.70
C THR A 131 19.96 -6.42 5.56
N THR A 132 20.07 -5.33 6.33
CA THR A 132 18.94 -4.81 7.10
C THR A 132 17.80 -4.37 6.19
N PHE A 133 18.14 -3.74 5.05
CA PHE A 133 17.16 -3.22 4.12
C PHE A 133 16.38 -4.34 3.41
N THR A 134 17.04 -5.39 2.94
CA THR A 134 16.37 -6.56 2.35
C THR A 134 15.55 -7.34 3.37
N ALA A 135 16.02 -7.50 4.60
CA ALA A 135 15.26 -8.15 5.66
C ALA A 135 13.96 -7.39 5.99
N ARG A 136 13.99 -6.05 5.95
CA ARG A 136 12.85 -5.19 6.26
C ARG A 136 11.90 -4.99 5.07
N TYR A 137 12.43 -4.66 3.90
CA TYR A 137 11.64 -4.26 2.72
C TYR A 137 11.41 -5.40 1.71
N HIS A 138 12.00 -6.57 1.96
CA HIS A 138 11.84 -7.79 1.17
C HIS A 138 12.19 -7.63 -0.32
N PHE A 139 13.05 -6.67 -0.66
CA PHE A 139 13.55 -6.49 -2.03
C PHE A 139 14.26 -7.75 -2.52
N ASP A 140 14.11 -8.03 -3.82
CA ASP A 140 14.69 -9.22 -4.44
C ASP A 140 16.17 -8.98 -4.79
N PRO A 141 17.13 -9.71 -4.19
CA PRO A 141 18.54 -9.56 -4.53
C PRO A 141 18.85 -9.91 -5.99
N THR A 142 18.02 -10.73 -6.64
CA THR A 142 18.20 -11.08 -8.06
C THR A 142 17.87 -9.93 -9.00
N ALA A 143 17.16 -8.91 -8.51
CA ALA A 143 16.87 -7.68 -9.25
C ALA A 143 18.06 -6.70 -9.31
N ILE A 144 19.17 -6.98 -8.61
CA ILE A 144 20.38 -6.14 -8.66
C ILE A 144 21.09 -6.35 -9.99
N TYR A 145 21.23 -5.25 -10.75
CA TYR A 145 22.08 -5.22 -11.93
C TYR A 145 23.50 -4.77 -11.58
N VAL A 146 24.50 -5.62 -11.84
CA VAL A 146 25.91 -5.28 -11.62
C VAL A 146 26.44 -4.47 -12.80
N VAL A 147 26.95 -3.27 -12.52
CA VAL A 147 27.57 -2.37 -13.51
C VAL A 147 29.08 -2.33 -13.38
N GLU A 148 29.76 -2.06 -14.49
CA GLU A 148 31.22 -1.98 -14.54
C GLU A 148 31.77 -0.59 -14.20
N LYS A 149 30.99 0.46 -14.48
CA LYS A 149 31.47 1.85 -14.40
C LYS A 149 30.66 2.65 -13.41
N GLN A 150 31.36 3.45 -12.62
CA GLN A 150 30.75 4.38 -11.67
C GLN A 150 29.82 5.40 -12.37
N SER A 151 30.07 5.77 -13.63
CA SER A 151 29.18 6.63 -14.41
C SER A 151 27.74 6.10 -14.51
N ASP A 152 27.56 4.78 -14.39
CA ASP A 152 26.27 4.12 -14.52
C ASP A 152 25.46 4.18 -13.22
N ILE A 153 26.05 4.68 -12.12
CA ILE A 153 25.41 4.95 -10.83
C ILE A 153 25.56 6.41 -10.39
N PHE A 154 25.91 7.32 -11.31
CA PHE A 154 25.92 8.76 -11.05
C PHE A 154 24.70 9.46 -11.67
N PRO A 155 24.21 10.57 -11.07
CA PRO A 155 24.63 11.14 -9.78
C PRO A 155 24.13 10.33 -8.58
N ILE A 156 24.91 10.30 -7.50
CA ILE A 156 24.50 9.71 -6.21
C ILE A 156 23.88 10.81 -5.35
N ALA A 157 22.79 10.48 -4.65
CA ALA A 157 22.17 11.32 -3.65
C ALA A 157 22.67 10.94 -2.25
N ASP A 158 23.04 11.97 -1.49
CA ASP A 158 23.19 11.93 -0.04
C ASP A 158 22.05 12.77 0.58
N PRO A 159 21.39 12.30 1.65
CA PRO A 159 21.75 11.11 2.45
C PRO A 159 21.34 9.77 1.83
N THR A 160 21.97 8.71 2.31
CA THR A 160 21.63 7.31 2.00
C THR A 160 20.17 7.01 2.32
N TRP A 161 19.59 6.04 1.62
CA TRP A 161 18.32 5.44 2.02
C TRP A 161 18.58 4.50 3.21
N THR A 162 18.05 4.87 4.38
CA THR A 162 18.21 4.18 5.67
C THR A 162 16.88 3.67 6.17
#